data_AF-A0A2S8F4M9-F1
#
_entry.id   AF-A0A2S8F4M9-F1
#
_cell.length_a   1.000
_cell.length_b   1.000
_cell.length_c   1.000
_cell.angle_alpha   90.00
_cell.angle_beta   90.00
_cell.angle_gamma   90.00
#
_symmetry.space_group_name_H-M   'P 1'
#
loop_
_entity.id
_entity.type
_entity.pdbx_description
1 polymer ?
#
loop_
_entity_poly.entity_id
_entity_poly.type
_entity_poly.pdbx_seq_one_letter_code
_entity_poly.pdbx_strand_id
1 'polypeptide(L)'
;MARKVANRKELRAQVEAAEAAEAQEDGAPKKKKAKRKSRSKKTTEVRMKMFWGVFNQSMKRVALYEFDQKEEAEAKAADLSKAGKPQHFVQKVKETIEEVVE
;
A
#
# COMPACT_ATOMS: atom_id res chain seq x y z
N MET A 1 16.21 -32.46 11.74
CA MET A 1 15.85 -32.10 13.12
C MET A 1 15.27 -30.68 13.11
N ALA A 2 13.97 -30.52 13.35
CA ALA A 2 13.33 -29.21 13.37
C ALA A 2 13.77 -28.45 14.64
N ARG A 3 14.40 -27.28 14.47
CA ARG A 3 14.84 -26.45 15.60
C ARG A 3 13.59 -25.87 16.29
N LYS A 4 13.49 -26.07 17.61
CA LYS A 4 12.45 -25.46 18.46
C LYS A 4 12.49 -23.95 18.28
N VAL A 5 11.45 -23.36 17.71
CA VAL A 5 11.32 -21.91 17.56
C VAL A 5 11.06 -21.32 18.94
N ALA A 6 11.98 -20.49 19.43
CA ALA A 6 11.82 -19.81 20.71
C ALA A 6 10.52 -18.99 20.71
N ASN A 7 9.71 -19.12 21.78
CA ASN A 7 8.42 -18.47 21.87
C ASN A 7 8.64 -16.95 21.95
N ARG A 8 8.17 -16.21 20.94
CA ARG A 8 8.33 -14.75 20.86
C ARG A 8 7.82 -14.00 22.10
N LYS A 9 6.90 -14.58 22.87
CA LYS A 9 6.43 -13.99 24.13
C LYS A 9 7.52 -14.02 25.22
N GLU A 10 8.26 -15.11 25.33
CA GLU A 10 9.33 -15.26 26.33
C GLU A 10 10.53 -14.36 26.01
N LEU A 11 10.83 -14.16 24.71
CA LEU A 11 11.85 -13.21 24.27
C LEU A 11 11.46 -11.76 24.61
N ARG A 12 10.18 -11.40 24.46
CA ARG A 12 9.71 -10.06 24.83
C ARG A 12 9.70 -9.84 26.34
N ALA A 13 9.28 -10.84 27.11
CA ALA A 13 9.29 -10.76 28.57
C ALA A 13 10.71 -10.58 29.13
N GLN A 14 11.71 -11.24 28.53
CA GLN A 14 13.11 -11.07 28.93
C GLN A 14 13.66 -9.68 28.59
N VAL A 15 13.30 -9.11 27.43
CA VAL A 15 13.71 -7.75 27.06
C VAL A 15 13.06 -6.71 27.98
N GLU A 16 11.78 -6.88 28.31
CA GLU A 16 11.06 -5.97 29.20
C GLU A 16 11.58 -6.05 30.65
N ALA A 17 11.91 -7.25 31.12
CA ALA A 17 12.52 -7.43 32.45
C ALA A 17 13.95 -6.86 32.52
N ALA A 18 14.72 -6.95 31.43
CA ALA A 18 16.05 -6.34 31.35
C ALA A 18 15.99 -4.80 31.32
N GLU A 19 15.06 -4.20 30.56
CA GLU A 19 14.86 -2.75 30.58
C GLU A 19 14.36 -2.26 31.95
N ALA A 20 13.50 -3.02 32.63
CA ALA A 20 13.01 -2.67 33.96
C ALA A 20 14.12 -2.72 35.03
N ALA A 21 15.01 -3.71 34.95
CA ALA A 21 16.17 -3.81 35.84
C ALA A 21 17.19 -2.67 35.59
N GLU A 22 17.47 -2.35 34.33
CA GLU A 22 18.35 -1.23 33.95
C GLU A 22 17.76 0.13 34.35
N ALA A 23 16.42 0.26 34.33
CA ALA A 23 15.73 1.48 34.78
C ALA A 23 15.73 1.65 36.30
N GLN A 24 15.92 0.58 37.07
CA GLN A 24 15.87 0.60 38.53
C GLN A 24 17.25 0.83 39.18
N GLU A 25 18.34 0.51 38.48
CA GLU A 25 19.72 0.77 38.93
C GLU A 25 20.14 2.24 38.75
N ASP A 26 19.54 2.96 37.82
CA ASP A 26 19.87 4.35 37.47
C ASP A 26 18.98 5.36 38.23
N GLY A 27 19.13 5.40 39.56
CA GLY A 27 18.42 6.25 40.52
C GLY A 27 18.77 7.75 40.44
N ALA A 28 18.72 8.38 39.27
CA ALA A 28 18.92 9.82 39.09
C ALA A 28 17.62 10.52 38.63
N PRO A 29 17.28 11.71 39.16
CA PRO A 29 16.02 12.39 38.83
C PRO A 29 16.04 12.88 37.38
N LYS A 30 15.45 12.09 36.48
CA LYS A 30 15.39 12.38 35.04
C LYS A 30 14.50 13.61 34.80
N LYS A 31 15.13 14.74 34.49
CA LYS A 31 14.49 15.94 33.92
C LYS A 31 13.55 15.50 32.78
N LYS A 32 12.28 15.92 32.87
CA LYS A 32 11.23 15.60 31.90
C LYS A 32 11.66 16.03 30.50
N LYS A 33 12.11 15.08 29.67
CA LYS A 33 12.38 15.31 28.24
C LYS A 33 11.09 15.78 27.60
N ALA A 34 11.11 16.97 26.99
CA ALA A 34 9.98 17.50 26.24
C ALA A 34 9.55 16.47 25.19
N LYS A 35 8.30 16.02 25.29
CA LYS A 35 7.70 15.04 24.40
C LYS A 35 7.71 15.63 22.99
N ARG A 36 8.62 15.13 22.13
CA ARG A 36 8.64 15.47 20.70
C ARG A 36 7.23 15.22 20.17
N LYS A 37 6.60 16.23 19.55
CA LYS A 37 5.34 16.03 18.82
C LYS A 37 5.62 14.94 17.80
N SER A 38 5.02 13.76 17.99
CA SER A 38 5.00 12.73 16.96
C SER A 38 4.34 13.38 15.75
N ARG A 39 5.09 13.51 14.65
CA ARG A 39 4.51 13.88 13.35
C ARG A 39 3.37 12.88 13.12
N SER A 40 2.13 13.39 13.08
CA SER A 40 0.96 12.59 12.77
C SER A 40 1.26 11.77 11.52
N LYS A 41 1.16 10.46 11.61
CA LYS A 41 1.36 9.59 10.47
C LYS A 41 0.14 9.80 9.58
N LYS A 42 0.34 10.42 8.41
CA LYS A 42 -0.73 10.58 7.41
C LYS A 42 -1.38 9.22 7.19
N THR A 43 -2.69 9.17 7.39
CA THR A 43 -3.46 7.94 7.22
C THR A 43 -3.51 7.65 5.74
N THR A 44 -2.64 6.76 5.26
CA THR A 44 -2.72 6.26 3.89
C THR A 44 -3.95 5.38 3.80
N GLU A 45 -5.08 5.95 3.37
CA GLU A 45 -6.27 5.17 3.03
C GLU A 45 -5.98 4.44 1.72
N VAL A 46 -5.60 3.16 1.82
CA VAL A 46 -5.48 2.29 0.64
C VAL A 46 -6.89 2.03 0.12
N ARG A 47 -7.34 2.84 -0.84
CA ARG A 47 -8.64 2.69 -1.48
C ARG A 47 -8.45 1.95 -2.81
N MET A 48 -9.22 0.89 -2.98
CA MET A 48 -9.30 0.17 -4.25
C MET A 48 -10.21 0.97 -5.18
N LYS A 49 -9.65 1.57 -6.23
CA LYS A 49 -10.44 2.21 -7.31
C LYS A 49 -10.46 1.27 -8.51
N MET A 50 -11.60 1.25 -9.20
CA MET A 50 -11.78 0.48 -10.41
C MET A 50 -11.57 1.40 -11.62
N PHE A 51 -10.82 0.93 -12.60
CA PHE A 51 -10.53 1.65 -13.82
C PHE A 51 -10.94 0.83 -15.03
N TRP A 52 -11.19 1.51 -16.14
CA TRP A 52 -11.33 0.90 -17.45
C TRP A 52 -10.00 1.00 -18.19
N GLY A 53 -9.31 -0.12 -18.35
CA GLY A 53 -8.09 -0.21 -19.14
C GLY A 53 -8.40 -0.59 -20.58
N VAL A 54 -7.84 0.12 -21.55
CA VAL A 54 -7.85 -0.29 -22.95
C VAL A 54 -6.59 -1.12 -23.20
N PHE A 55 -6.76 -2.34 -23.70
CA PHE A 55 -5.68 -3.29 -23.94
C PHE A 55 -5.57 -3.64 -25.42
N ASN A 56 -4.37 -4.05 -25.84
CA ASN A 56 -4.15 -4.66 -27.15
C ASN A 56 -4.24 -6.20 -27.06
N GLN A 57 -4.19 -6.90 -28.20
CA GLN A 57 -4.20 -8.38 -28.25
C GLN A 57 -3.08 -9.03 -27.41
N SER A 58 -1.95 -8.35 -27.20
CA SER A 58 -0.83 -8.83 -26.37
C SER A 58 -1.00 -8.51 -24.88
N MET A 59 -2.21 -8.15 -24.42
CA MET A 59 -2.53 -7.74 -23.05
C MET A 59 -1.71 -6.53 -22.54
N LYS A 60 -1.19 -5.70 -23.45
CA LYS A 60 -0.53 -4.44 -23.08
C LYS A 60 -1.56 -3.35 -22.87
N ARG A 61 -1.46 -2.63 -21.75
CA ARG A 61 -2.32 -1.50 -21.42
C ARG A 61 -1.92 -0.28 -22.25
N VAL A 62 -2.84 0.23 -23.06
CA VAL A 62 -2.63 1.38 -23.94
C VAL A 62 -3.13 2.67 -23.30
N ALA A 63 -4.25 2.61 -22.58
CA ALA A 63 -4.84 3.74 -21.86
C ALA A 63 -5.57 3.27 -20.60
N LEU A 64 -5.68 4.15 -19.60
CA LEU A 64 -6.43 3.95 -18.36
C LEU A 64 -7.45 5.08 -18.23
N TYR A 65 -8.69 4.73 -17.95
CA TYR A 65 -9.81 5.64 -17.76
C TYR A 65 -10.47 5.39 -16.40
N GLU A 66 -11.00 6.44 -15.77
CA GLU A 66 -11.75 6.35 -14.51
C GLU A 66 -12.99 5.47 -14.68
N PHE A 67 -13.54 4.90 -13.60
CA PHE A 67 -14.71 4.02 -13.64
C PHE A 67 -15.93 4.64 -14.36
N ASP A 68 -16.09 5.96 -14.26
CA ASP A 68 -17.22 6.69 -14.85
C ASP A 68 -17.06 6.88 -16.37
N GLN A 69 -15.85 6.70 -16.91
CA GLN A 69 -15.49 6.97 -18.30
C GLN A 69 -15.49 5.71 -19.18
N LYS A 70 -16.47 4.82 -18.98
CA LYS A 70 -16.58 3.56 -19.74
C LYS A 70 -16.73 3.81 -21.25
N GLU A 71 -17.59 4.75 -21.62
CA GLU A 71 -17.89 5.05 -23.03
C GLU A 71 -16.66 5.59 -23.77
N GLU A 72 -15.86 6.44 -23.10
CA GLU A 72 -14.60 6.96 -23.65
C GLU A 72 -13.58 5.84 -23.88
N ALA A 73 -13.48 4.89 -22.95
CA ALA A 73 -12.61 3.73 -23.09
C ALA A 73 -13.03 2.85 -24.28
N GLU A 74 -14.33 2.65 -24.49
CA GLU A 74 -14.87 1.88 -25.62
C GLU A 74 -14.66 2.60 -26.96
N ALA A 75 -14.90 3.91 -27.02
CA ALA A 75 -14.62 4.73 -28.20
C ALA A 75 -13.13 4.68 -28.56
N LYS A 76 -12.23 4.77 -27.57
CA LYS A 76 -10.78 4.68 -27.80
C LYS A 76 -10.36 3.29 -28.27
N ALA A 77 -10.93 2.23 -27.71
CA ALA A 77 -10.68 0.86 -28.18
C ALA A 77 -11.16 0.67 -29.63
N ALA A 78 -12.34 1.19 -29.98
CA ALA A 78 -12.85 1.14 -31.34
C ALA A 78 -11.96 1.94 -32.32
N ASP A 79 -11.53 3.14 -31.95
CA ASP A 79 -10.66 3.97 -32.79
C ASP A 79 -9.28 3.36 -33.01
N LEU A 80 -8.69 2.77 -31.97
CA LEU A 80 -7.40 2.08 -32.07
C LEU A 80 -7.49 0.76 -32.86
N SER A 81 -8.69 0.18 -32.95
CA SER A 81 -8.96 -1.01 -33.75
C SER A 81 -9.26 -0.70 -35.23
N LYS A 82 -9.49 0.57 -35.57
CA LYS A 82 -9.62 0.98 -36.97
C LYS A 82 -8.25 0.95 -37.66
N ALA A 83 -8.25 0.59 -38.94
CA ALA A 83 -7.09 0.56 -39.83
C ALA A 83 -6.05 -0.57 -39.56
N GLY A 84 -6.47 -1.83 -39.72
CA GLY A 84 -5.57 -2.98 -39.90
C GLY A 84 -4.68 -3.33 -38.69
N LYS A 85 -4.95 -2.73 -37.54
CA LYS A 85 -4.24 -2.95 -36.28
C LYS A 85 -4.93 -4.05 -35.46
N PRO A 86 -4.20 -4.74 -34.58
CA PRO A 86 -4.79 -5.76 -33.72
C PRO A 86 -5.94 -5.16 -32.90
N GLN A 87 -7.04 -5.90 -32.80
CA GLN A 87 -8.23 -5.49 -32.06
C GLN A 87 -7.86 -5.11 -30.63
N HIS A 88 -8.29 -3.92 -30.23
CA HIS A 88 -8.20 -3.44 -28.85
C HIS A 88 -9.50 -3.78 -28.13
N PHE A 89 -9.40 -4.08 -26.84
CA PHE A 89 -10.56 -4.38 -25.99
C PHE A 89 -10.44 -3.66 -24.65
N VAL A 90 -11.58 -3.47 -24.00
CA VAL A 90 -11.65 -2.80 -22.69
C VAL A 90 -11.78 -3.85 -21.60
N GLN A 91 -10.99 -3.71 -20.53
CA GLN A 91 -11.05 -4.58 -19.36
C GLN A 91 -11.08 -3.76 -18.07
N LYS A 92 -11.82 -4.25 -17.08
CA LYS A 92 -11.84 -3.69 -15.73
C LYS A 92 -10.50 -3.96 -15.03
N VAL A 93 -9.82 -2.91 -14.59
CA VAL A 93 -8.56 -2.97 -13.84
C VAL A 93 -8.82 -2.45 -12.43
N LYS A 94 -8.60 -3.29 -11.41
CA LYS A 94 -8.62 -2.86 -10.01
C LYS A 94 -7.23 -2.40 -9.64
N GLU A 95 -7.05 -1.12 -9.36
CA GLU A 95 -5.77 -0.59 -8.89
C GLU A 95 -5.90 -0.09 -7.45
N THR A 96 -4.94 -0.47 -6.62
CA THR A 96 -4.70 0.15 -5.31
C THR A 96 -4.15 1.55 -5.54
N ILE A 97 -4.95 2.57 -5.28
CA ILE A 97 -4.45 3.94 -5.27
C ILE A 97 -4.17 4.31 -3.82
N GLU A 98 -2.89 4.54 -3.52
CA GLU A 98 -2.45 5.16 -2.29
C GLU A 98 -2.62 6.68 -2.43
N GLU A 99 -3.85 7.16 -2.28
CA GLU A 99 -4.10 8.60 -2.16
C GLU A 99 -3.57 9.02 -0.77
N VAL A 100 -2.43 9.73 -0.76
CA VAL A 100 -1.94 10.42 0.44
C VAL A 100 -2.86 11.61 0.67
N VAL A 101 -3.93 11.41 1.43
CA VAL A 101 -4.78 12.49 1.92
C VAL A 101 -3.93 13.35 2.86
N GLU A 102 -3.68 14.60 2.45
CA GLU A 102 -2.93 15.60 3.22
C GLU A 102 -3.85 16.42 4.13
#